data_AF-A0A6I1G5V9-F1
#
_entry.id   AF-A0A6I1G5V9-F1
#
_cell.length_a   1.000
_cell.length_b   1.000
_cell.length_c   1.000
_cell.angle_alpha   90.00
_cell.angle_beta   90.00
_cell.angle_gamma   90.00
#
_symmetry.space_group_name_H-M   'P 1'
#
loop_
_entity.id
_entity.type
_entity.pdbx_description
1 polymer ?
#
loop_
_entity_poly.entity_id
_entity_poly.type
_entity_poly.pdbx_seq_one_letter_code
_entity_poly.pdbx_strand_id
1 'polypeptide(L)'
;MSRVPAALPQVPAPARSHALALVFAGGTMGSGLRATIESAFSESDSSLPWATLFVNVSGAALLGLLTQLVALRWRDPRGHRLRLALGTGLLGGYTTYSTFVVESVRLGERDLVAALMYDAASLTLGFVAALAAVVAVRSWDRHRPDPGERPGPPVEEEGLG
;
A
#
# COMPACT_ATOMS: atom_id res chain seq x y z
N MET A 1 33.00 24.39 26.90
CA MET A 1 32.21 23.22 27.34
C MET A 1 31.16 22.91 26.28
N SER A 2 31.44 22.00 25.33
CA SER A 2 30.45 21.56 24.33
C SER A 2 29.58 20.46 24.94
N ARG A 3 28.26 20.64 24.94
CA ARG A 3 27.31 19.60 25.32
C ARG A 3 27.27 18.59 24.17
N VAL A 4 27.82 17.40 24.38
CA VAL A 4 27.59 16.26 23.48
C VAL A 4 26.07 16.03 23.44
N PRO A 5 25.44 16.03 22.25
CA PRO A 5 24.00 15.77 22.15
C PRO A 5 23.69 14.37 22.68
N ALA A 6 22.64 14.26 23.48
CA ALA A 6 22.16 13.00 24.04
C ALA A 6 21.99 11.98 22.91
N ALA A 7 22.63 10.82 23.05
CA ALA A 7 22.55 9.73 22.08
C ALA A 7 21.06 9.41 21.81
N LEU A 8 20.67 9.43 20.54
CA LEU A 8 19.31 9.11 20.13
C LEU A 8 18.96 7.69 20.60
N PRO A 9 17.73 7.45 21.10
CA PRO A 9 17.33 6.14 21.60
C PRO A 9 17.54 5.06 20.53
N GLN A 10 18.42 4.11 20.84
CA GLN A 10 18.76 2.98 19.97
C GLN A 10 17.67 1.91 20.09
N VAL A 11 17.03 1.54 18.98
CA VAL A 11 16.04 0.45 18.96
C VAL A 11 16.76 -0.89 19.21
N PRO A 12 16.25 -1.77 20.11
CA PRO A 12 16.89 -3.04 20.43
C PRO A 12 17.14 -3.92 19.19
N ALA A 13 18.32 -4.51 19.06
CA ALA A 13 18.72 -5.35 17.93
C ALA A 13 17.73 -6.50 17.56
N PRO A 14 17.10 -7.22 18.52
CA PRO A 14 16.13 -8.26 18.21
C PRO A 14 14.84 -7.73 17.55
N ALA A 15 14.44 -6.50 17.85
CA ALA A 15 13.28 -5.88 17.21
C ALA A 15 13.58 -5.52 15.75
N ARG A 16 14.85 -5.20 15.43
CA ARG A 16 15.30 -4.91 14.07
C ARG A 16 15.36 -6.16 13.19
N SER A 17 15.84 -7.30 13.70
CA SER A 17 15.92 -8.54 12.91
C SER A 17 14.54 -9.07 12.52
N HIS A 18 13.58 -9.03 13.45
CA HIS A 18 12.18 -9.39 13.16
C HIS A 18 11.54 -8.47 12.12
N ALA A 19 11.79 -7.16 12.21
CA ALA A 19 11.31 -6.20 11.22
C ALA A 19 11.86 -6.51 9.81
N LEU A 20 13.16 -6.81 9.69
CA LEU A 20 13.79 -7.17 8.43
C LEU A 20 13.26 -8.50 7.87
N ALA A 21 13.02 -9.50 8.73
CA ALA A 21 12.44 -10.77 8.32
C ALA A 21 11.04 -10.59 7.70
N LEU A 22 10.20 -9.72 8.29
CA LEU A 22 8.89 -9.39 7.74
C LEU A 22 8.99 -8.69 6.38
N VAL A 23 9.89 -7.72 6.25
CA VAL A 23 10.13 -7.03 4.97
C VAL A 23 10.64 -7.99 3.91
N PHE A 24 11.58 -8.88 4.27
CA PHE A 24 12.15 -9.85 3.35
C PHE A 24 11.12 -10.86 2.84
N ALA A 25 10.33 -11.44 3.74
CA ALA A 25 9.26 -12.38 3.39
C ALA A 25 8.21 -11.71 2.48
N GLY A 26 7.76 -10.50 2.84
CA GLY A 26 6.85 -9.72 2.04
C GLY A 26 7.43 -9.39 0.66
N GLY A 27 8.65 -8.86 0.61
CA GLY A 27 9.32 -8.43 -0.62
C GLY A 27 9.56 -9.57 -1.61
N THR A 28 9.90 -10.76 -1.11
CA THR A 28 10.05 -11.97 -1.92
C THR A 28 8.72 -12.35 -2.57
N MET A 29 7.64 -12.39 -1.78
CA MET A 29 6.30 -12.69 -2.28
C MET A 29 5.79 -11.62 -3.27
N GLY A 30 6.00 -10.35 -2.96
CA GLY A 30 5.62 -9.23 -3.83
C GLY A 30 6.33 -9.28 -5.18
N SER A 31 7.65 -9.50 -5.17
CA SER A 31 8.45 -9.61 -6.39
C SER A 31 8.05 -10.83 -7.23
N GLY A 32 7.75 -11.97 -6.58
CA GLY A 32 7.26 -13.17 -7.27
C GLY A 32 5.88 -12.97 -7.91
N LEU A 33 4.96 -12.29 -7.22
CA LEU A 33 3.66 -11.94 -7.77
C LEU A 33 3.79 -11.01 -8.98
N ARG A 34 4.63 -9.97 -8.86
CA ARG A 34 4.93 -9.08 -9.98
C ARG A 34 5.49 -9.83 -11.17
N ALA A 35 6.49 -10.68 -10.98
CA ALA A 35 7.08 -11.48 -12.05
C ALA A 35 6.06 -12.41 -12.72
N THR A 36 5.16 -13.01 -11.94
CA THR A 36 4.09 -13.87 -12.46
C THR A 36 3.10 -13.07 -13.31
N ILE A 37 2.72 -11.87 -12.87
CA ILE A 37 1.84 -10.98 -13.62
C ILE A 37 2.54 -10.49 -14.89
N GLU A 38 3.78 -10.01 -14.80
CA GLU A 38 4.58 -9.60 -15.95
C GLU A 38 4.69 -10.73 -16.99
N SER A 39 4.85 -12.00 -16.58
CA SER A 39 4.86 -13.14 -17.50
C SER A 39 3.50 -13.52 -18.09
N ALA A 40 2.40 -13.18 -17.41
CA ALA A 40 1.05 -13.48 -17.85
C ALA A 40 0.52 -12.45 -18.85
N PHE A 41 1.04 -11.23 -18.79
CA PHE A 41 0.87 -10.27 -19.86
C PHE A 41 1.68 -10.78 -21.06
N SER A 42 0.97 -11.15 -22.12
CA SER A 42 1.63 -11.52 -23.38
C SER A 42 2.52 -10.35 -23.81
N GLU A 43 3.71 -10.63 -24.34
CA GLU A 43 4.41 -9.73 -25.25
C GLU A 43 3.55 -9.57 -26.52
N SER A 44 2.33 -9.05 -26.37
CA SER A 44 1.62 -8.51 -27.51
C SER A 44 2.50 -7.41 -28.06
N ASP A 45 2.51 -7.24 -29.38
CA ASP A 45 3.08 -6.07 -30.08
C ASP A 45 2.47 -4.72 -29.61
N SER A 46 1.76 -4.68 -28.49
CA SER A 46 1.34 -3.48 -27.79
C SER A 46 2.56 -2.62 -27.51
N SER A 47 2.53 -1.42 -28.06
CA SER A 47 3.52 -0.38 -27.83
C SER A 47 3.67 0.01 -26.35
N LEU A 48 2.68 -0.28 -25.50
CA LEU A 48 2.62 0.20 -24.12
C LEU A 48 2.90 -0.90 -23.08
N PRO A 49 3.68 -0.60 -22.02
CA PRO A 49 3.99 -1.55 -20.93
C PRO A 49 2.83 -1.71 -19.94
N TRP A 50 1.78 -2.43 -20.35
CA TRP A 50 0.55 -2.58 -19.56
C TRP A 50 0.74 -3.35 -18.25
N ALA A 51 1.65 -4.32 -18.22
CA ALA A 51 1.91 -5.10 -17.00
C ALA A 51 2.43 -4.22 -15.87
N THR A 52 3.43 -3.37 -16.17
CA THR A 52 4.05 -2.47 -15.20
C THR A 52 3.09 -1.36 -14.77
N LEU A 53 2.30 -0.81 -15.69
CA LEU A 53 1.21 0.10 -15.34
C LEU A 53 0.23 -0.55 -14.36
N PHE A 54 -0.21 -1.79 -14.66
CA PHE A 54 -1.17 -2.51 -13.83
C PHE A 54 -0.64 -2.74 -12.41
N VAL A 55 0.57 -3.30 -12.25
CA VAL A 55 1.12 -3.60 -10.92
C VAL A 55 1.37 -2.32 -10.11
N ASN A 56 1.80 -1.23 -10.75
CA ASN A 56 2.03 0.03 -10.07
C ASN A 56 0.72 0.70 -9.63
N VAL A 57 -0.29 0.74 -10.49
CA VAL A 57 -1.59 1.37 -10.18
C VAL A 57 -2.36 0.56 -9.12
N SER A 58 -2.44 -0.76 -9.28
CA SER A 58 -3.09 -1.61 -8.29
C SER A 58 -2.32 -1.62 -6.95
N GLY A 59 -0.99 -1.60 -7.01
CA GLY A 59 -0.14 -1.49 -5.82
C GLY A 59 -0.33 -0.17 -5.07
N ALA A 60 -0.46 0.95 -5.79
CA ALA A 60 -0.77 2.25 -5.21
C ALA A 60 -2.15 2.26 -4.52
N ALA A 61 -3.17 1.64 -5.14
CA ALA A 61 -4.49 1.48 -4.52
C ALA A 61 -4.42 0.67 -3.22
N LEU A 62 -3.76 -0.49 -3.26
CA LEU A 62 -3.58 -1.37 -2.10
C LEU A 62 -2.79 -0.68 -0.98
N LEU A 63 -1.78 0.11 -1.33
CA LEU A 63 -1.00 0.88 -0.36
C LEU A 63 -1.84 2.00 0.27
N GLY A 64 -2.69 2.67 -0.51
CA GLY A 64 -3.69 3.63 0.00
C GLY A 64 -4.65 3.00 1.02
N LEU A 65 -5.18 1.81 0.71
CA LEU A 65 -6.02 1.04 1.63
C LEU A 65 -5.26 0.70 2.91
N LEU A 66 -4.06 0.12 2.78
CA LEU A 66 -3.24 -0.33 3.90
C LEU A 66 -2.89 0.84 4.84
N THR A 67 -2.44 1.95 4.27
CA THR A 67 -2.01 3.11 5.05
C THR A 67 -3.17 3.70 5.86
N GLN A 68 -4.35 3.84 5.27
CA GLN A 68 -5.51 4.36 5.97
C GLN A 68 -6.05 3.36 7.00
N LEU A 69 -6.11 2.05 6.70
CA LEU A 69 -6.55 1.02 7.65
C LEU A 69 -5.64 0.91 8.87
N VAL A 70 -4.32 1.03 8.67
CA VAL A 70 -3.36 1.03 9.79
C VAL A 70 -3.44 2.34 10.58
N ALA A 71 -3.68 3.48 9.93
CA ALA A 71 -3.85 4.76 10.61
C ALA A 71 -5.04 4.75 11.61
N LEU A 72 -6.13 4.06 11.28
CA LEU A 72 -7.27 3.87 12.20
C LEU A 72 -6.89 3.07 13.46
N ARG A 73 -5.77 2.33 13.45
CA ARG A 73 -5.28 1.50 14.56
C ARG A 73 -3.92 1.96 15.10
N TRP A 74 -3.64 3.27 15.07
CA TRP A 74 -2.31 3.82 15.35
C TRP A 74 -1.70 3.45 16.72
N ARG A 75 -2.52 3.06 17.71
CA ARG A 75 -2.06 2.60 19.04
C ARG A 75 -1.75 1.11 19.13
N ASP A 76 -2.02 0.31 18.08
CA ASP A 76 -1.80 -1.14 18.06
C ASP A 76 -0.39 -1.48 17.49
N PRO A 77 0.50 -2.11 18.27
CA PRO A 77 1.80 -2.61 17.79
C PRO A 77 1.72 -3.53 16.57
N ARG A 78 0.57 -4.19 16.34
CA ARG A 78 0.31 -5.01 15.14
C ARG A 78 0.28 -4.16 13.88
N GLY A 79 -0.15 -2.90 13.95
CA GLY A 79 -0.20 -1.98 12.82
C GLY A 79 1.19 -1.69 12.25
N HIS A 80 2.19 -1.54 13.11
CA HIS A 80 3.58 -1.34 12.68
C HIS A 80 4.13 -2.56 11.92
N ARG A 81 3.90 -3.77 12.45
CA ARG A 81 4.32 -5.01 11.77
C ARG A 81 3.63 -5.19 10.42
N LEU A 82 2.35 -4.86 10.33
CA LEU A 82 1.58 -4.94 9.08
C LEU A 82 2.11 -3.96 8.03
N ARG A 83 2.46 -2.73 8.43
CA ARG A 83 3.09 -1.74 7.54
C ARG A 83 4.43 -2.24 6.99
N LEU A 84 5.26 -2.87 7.82
CA LEU A 84 6.54 -3.42 7.36
C LEU A 84 6.33 -4.61 6.42
N ALA A 85 5.53 -5.60 6.82
CA ALA A 85 5.32 -6.80 6.02
C ALA A 85 4.61 -6.52 4.70
N LEU A 86 3.50 -5.77 4.74
CA LEU A 86 2.67 -5.53 3.56
C LEU A 86 3.07 -4.26 2.81
N GLY A 87 3.38 -3.17 3.50
CA GLY A 87 3.71 -1.90 2.85
C GLY A 87 5.11 -1.92 2.27
N THR A 88 6.12 -2.03 3.14
CA THR A 88 7.52 -2.03 2.72
C THR A 88 7.93 -3.34 2.04
N GLY A 89 7.47 -4.48 2.55
CA GLY A 89 7.76 -5.80 1.97
C GLY A 89 6.94 -6.05 0.71
N LEU A 90 5.71 -6.56 0.86
CA LEU A 90 4.89 -7.05 -0.24
C LEU A 90 4.65 -6.00 -1.32
N LEU A 91 4.05 -4.86 -0.98
CA LEU A 91 3.72 -3.82 -1.95
C LEU A 91 4.98 -3.13 -2.50
N GLY A 92 6.04 -3.04 -1.70
CA GLY A 92 7.34 -2.55 -2.15
C GLY A 92 8.02 -3.46 -3.19
N GLY A 93 7.88 -4.79 -3.08
CA GLY A 93 8.38 -5.74 -4.09
C GLY A 93 7.42 -5.93 -5.28
N TYR A 94 6.12 -5.74 -5.05
CA TYR A 94 5.07 -5.86 -6.04
C TYR A 94 5.04 -4.70 -7.04
N THR A 95 5.38 -3.49 -6.59
CA THR A 95 5.50 -2.30 -7.45
C THR A 95 6.94 -2.12 -7.93
N THR A 96 7.15 -1.41 -9.03
CA THR A 96 8.49 -1.20 -9.59
C THR A 96 8.60 0.15 -10.30
N TYR A 97 9.48 1.02 -9.78
CA TYR A 97 9.85 2.26 -10.45
C TYR A 97 10.98 2.04 -11.48
N SER A 98 11.91 1.13 -11.20
CA SER A 98 13.05 0.89 -12.09
C SER A 98 12.61 0.27 -13.42
N THR A 99 11.66 -0.67 -13.41
CA THR A 99 11.11 -1.25 -14.65
C THR A 99 10.37 -0.17 -15.43
N PHE A 100 9.51 0.60 -14.76
CA PHE A 100 8.78 1.74 -15.34
C PHE A 100 9.73 2.69 -16.08
N VAL A 101 10.81 3.15 -15.45
CA VAL A 101 11.77 4.08 -16.10
C VAL A 101 12.43 3.47 -17.33
N VAL A 102 12.87 2.21 -17.26
CA VAL A 102 13.52 1.53 -18.39
C VAL A 102 12.54 1.40 -19.56
N GLU A 103 11.29 1.06 -19.29
CA GLU A 103 10.25 0.93 -20.30
C GLU A 103 9.88 2.29 -20.91
N SER A 104 9.77 3.35 -20.11
CA SER A 104 9.52 4.70 -20.61
C SER A 104 10.63 5.18 -21.54
N VAL A 105 11.90 4.91 -21.20
CA VAL A 105 13.04 5.23 -22.08
C VAL A 105 12.96 4.44 -23.39
N ARG A 106 12.73 3.12 -23.34
CA ARG A 106 12.58 2.28 -24.54
C ARG A 106 11.39 2.68 -25.41
N LEU A 107 10.30 3.12 -24.79
CA LEU A 107 9.16 3.65 -25.50
C LEU A 107 9.51 4.99 -26.17
N GLY A 108 10.23 5.87 -25.47
CA GLY A 108 10.65 7.17 -25.97
C GLY A 108 11.66 7.09 -27.14
N GLU A 109 12.47 6.04 -27.20
CA GLU A 109 13.33 5.74 -28.35
C GLU A 109 12.53 5.46 -29.64
N ARG A 110 11.27 5.03 -29.51
CA ARG A 110 10.38 4.69 -30.64
C ARG A 110 9.33 5.77 -30.89
N ASP A 111 8.75 6.32 -29.82
CA ASP A 111 7.70 7.32 -29.82
C ASP A 111 7.73 8.13 -28.51
N LEU A 112 8.26 9.35 -28.58
CA LEU A 112 8.34 10.27 -27.45
C LEU A 112 6.96 10.66 -26.89
N VAL A 113 5.96 10.82 -27.75
CA VAL A 113 4.61 11.22 -27.30
C VAL A 113 3.97 10.08 -26.52
N ALA A 114 4.08 8.84 -27.01
CA ALA A 114 3.59 7.66 -26.30
C ALA A 114 4.27 7.50 -24.93
N ALA A 115 5.58 7.72 -24.84
CA ALA A 115 6.32 7.67 -23.57
C ALA A 115 5.82 8.71 -22.56
N LEU A 116 5.67 9.97 -22.98
CA LEU A 116 5.16 11.02 -22.11
C LEU A 116 3.72 10.74 -21.65
N MET A 117 2.88 10.19 -22.53
CA MET A 117 1.52 9.78 -22.17
C MET A 117 1.53 8.61 -21.18
N TYR A 118 2.41 7.63 -21.36
CA TYR A 118 2.59 6.51 -20.42
C TYR A 118 3.06 6.97 -19.05
N ASP A 119 4.02 7.90 -18.99
CA ASP A 119 4.52 8.49 -17.74
C ASP A 119 3.43 9.26 -17.00
N ALA A 120 2.73 10.14 -17.72
CA ALA A 120 1.64 10.92 -17.16
C ALA A 120 0.49 10.03 -16.67
N ALA A 121 0.13 8.99 -17.44
CA ALA A 121 -0.89 8.04 -17.06
C ALA A 121 -0.47 7.24 -15.82
N SER A 122 0.76 6.71 -15.78
CA SER A 122 1.27 5.93 -14.66
C SER A 122 1.22 6.70 -13.34
N LEU A 123 1.70 7.95 -13.34
CA LEU A 123 1.70 8.81 -12.17
C LEU A 123 0.28 9.23 -11.76
N THR A 124 -0.53 9.65 -12.72
CA THR A 124 -1.88 10.16 -12.44
C THR A 124 -2.80 9.05 -11.97
N LEU A 125 -2.82 7.91 -12.66
CA LEU A 125 -3.65 6.76 -12.27
C LEU A 125 -3.20 6.19 -10.94
N GLY A 126 -1.89 6.07 -10.69
CA GLY A 126 -1.38 5.62 -9.40
C GLY A 126 -1.80 6.52 -8.24
N PHE A 127 -1.66 7.84 -8.42
CA PHE A 127 -2.09 8.83 -7.43
C PHE A 127 -3.59 8.78 -7.18
N VAL A 128 -4.41 8.79 -8.24
CA VAL A 128 -5.87 8.74 -8.15
C VAL A 128 -6.33 7.44 -7.48
N ALA A 129 -5.71 6.31 -7.81
CA ALA A 129 -6.06 5.02 -7.22
C ALA A 129 -5.75 4.97 -5.71
N ALA A 130 -4.58 5.48 -5.29
CA ALA A 130 -4.23 5.61 -3.88
C ALA A 130 -5.19 6.55 -3.13
N LEU A 131 -5.52 7.70 -3.73
CA LEU A 131 -6.44 8.68 -3.14
C LEU A 131 -7.86 8.10 -3.00
N ALA A 132 -8.36 7.45 -4.05
CA ALA A 132 -9.68 6.80 -4.04
C ALA A 132 -9.76 5.74 -2.94
N ALA A 133 -8.72 4.92 -2.78
CA ALA A 133 -8.62 3.94 -1.70
C ALA A 133 -8.67 4.60 -0.31
N VAL A 134 -7.91 5.68 -0.08
CA VAL A 134 -7.94 6.43 1.19
C VAL A 134 -9.32 7.00 1.47
N VAL A 135 -9.96 7.62 0.46
CA VAL A 135 -11.30 8.21 0.59
C VAL A 135 -12.34 7.14 0.89
N ALA A 136 -12.28 5.98 0.22
CA ALA A 136 -13.19 4.86 0.43
C ALA A 136 -13.12 4.32 1.87
N VAL A 137 -11.91 4.18 2.44
CA VAL A 137 -11.77 3.75 3.84
C VAL A 137 -12.31 4.82 4.81
N ARG A 138 -12.08 6.11 4.53
CA ARG A 138 -12.59 7.21 5.37
C ARG A 138 -14.10 7.39 5.28
N SER A 139 -14.72 7.13 4.14
CA SER A 139 -16.18 7.15 4.01
C SER A 139 -16.80 5.97 4.74
N TRP A 140 -16.23 4.77 4.61
CA TRP A 140 -16.67 3.59 5.34
C TRP A 140 -16.66 3.79 6.86
N ASP A 141 -15.58 4.35 7.40
CA ASP A 141 -15.42 4.51 8.85
C ASP A 141 -16.42 5.51 9.45
N ARG A 142 -16.77 6.56 8.69
CA ARG A 142 -17.80 7.54 9.09
C ARG A 142 -19.21 6.94 9.22
N HIS A 143 -19.48 5.79 8.62
CA HIS A 143 -20.79 5.13 8.67
C HIS A 143 -20.84 3.98 9.69
N ARG A 144 -19.78 3.76 10.49
CA ARG A 144 -19.84 2.76 11.56
C ARG A 144 -20.64 3.31 12.75
N PRO A 145 -21.76 2.68 13.14
CA PRO A 145 -22.49 3.07 14.35
C PRO A 145 -21.59 2.89 15.58
N ASP A 146 -21.68 3.84 16.51
CA ASP A 146 -20.88 3.83 17.73
C ASP A 146 -21.23 2.57 18.55
N PRO A 147 -20.26 1.79 19.05
CA PRO A 147 -20.55 0.56 19.79
C PRO A 147 -21.47 0.75 21.02
N GLY A 148 -21.62 1.98 21.51
CA GLY A 148 -22.51 2.36 22.60
C GLY A 148 -23.98 2.58 22.24
N GLU A 149 -24.34 2.59 20.95
CA GLU A 149 -25.71 2.88 20.48
C GLU A 149 -26.57 1.63 20.26
N ARG A 150 -26.11 0.46 20.73
CA ARG A 150 -26.95 -0.75 20.73
C ARG A 150 -28.20 -0.45 21.57
N PRO A 151 -29.41 -0.63 21.02
CA PRO A 151 -30.63 -0.54 21.81
C PRO A 151 -30.46 -1.43 23.03
N GLY A 152 -30.64 -0.85 24.22
CA GLY A 152 -30.67 -1.62 25.47
C GLY A 152 -31.70 -2.75 25.35
N PRO A 153 -31.54 -3.85 26.09
CA PRO A 153 -32.54 -4.91 26.11
C PRO A 153 -33.92 -4.28 26.36
N PRO A 154 -34.98 -4.75 25.68
CA PRO A 154 -36.32 -4.25 25.91
C PRO A 154 -36.60 -4.31 27.41
N VAL A 155 -37.02 -3.18 27.98
CA VAL A 155 -37.45 -3.12 29.37
C VAL A 155 -38.65 -4.04 29.44
N GLU A 156 -38.46 -5.23 30.02
CA GLU A 156 -39.57 -6.08 30.42
C GLU A 156 -40.36 -5.24 31.43
N GLU A 157 -41.56 -4.79 31.04
CA GLU A 157 -42.51 -4.20 31.97
C GLU A 157 -42.92 -5.29 32.96
N GLU A 158 -42.09 -5.50 33.99
CA GLU A 158 -42.48 -6.20 35.20
C GLU A 158 -43.54 -5.36 35.92
N GLY A 159 -44.79 -5.77 35.69
CA GLY A 159 -45.85 -5.68 36.68
C GLY A 159 -46.87 -4.57 36.43
N LEU A 160 -48.06 -4.98 35.99
CA LEU A 160 -49.36 -4.49 36.50
C LEU A 160 -50.44 -5.49 36.08
N GLY A 161 -50.72 -6.46 36.97
CA GLY A 161 -51.79 -7.45 36.85
C GLY A 161 -51.85 -8.34 38.07
#